data_AF-A0A2Z3I2B5-F1
#
_entry.id   AF-A0A2Z3I2B5-F1
#
_cell.length_a   1.000
_cell.length_b   1.000
_cell.length_c   1.000
_cell.angle_alpha   90.00
_cell.angle_beta   90.00
_cell.angle_gamma   90.00
#
_symmetry.space_group_name_H-M   'P 1'
#
loop_
_entity.id
_entity.type
_entity.pdbx_description
1 polymer ?
#
loop_
_entity_poly.entity_id
_entity_poly.type
_entity_poly.pdbx_seq_one_letter_code
_entity_poly.pdbx_strand_id
1 'polypeptide(L)'
;MTRMTVTERLSLRQAFDLELHRREAERLAREETERAQQEADHAAASALYAALAEDPDFLGERGLKLDRTRYAVILDHEAFRLRAYFEAGEASITSADKRTATTPTAAPRKQAVASSVAGALDILAQFLADESPSC
;
A
#
# COMPACT_ATOMS: atom_id res chain seq x y z
N MET A 1 15.44 -61.74 0.51
CA MET A 1 15.97 -60.45 1.01
C MET A 1 14.81 -59.70 1.66
N THR A 2 14.91 -59.48 2.97
CA THR A 2 13.80 -59.11 3.86
C THR A 2 13.41 -57.65 3.68
N ARG A 3 12.10 -57.41 3.55
CA ARG A 3 11.43 -56.10 3.55
C ARG A 3 11.86 -55.27 4.76
N MET A 4 12.47 -54.10 4.55
CA MET A 4 12.47 -53.02 5.55
C MET A 4 11.41 -52.00 5.16
N THR A 5 10.15 -52.31 5.44
CA THR A 5 9.10 -51.31 5.55
C THR A 5 8.75 -51.18 7.02
N VAL A 6 9.68 -50.63 7.81
CA VAL A 6 9.33 -50.10 9.13
C VAL A 6 8.78 -48.71 8.85
N THR A 7 7.46 -48.61 8.67
CA THR A 7 6.76 -47.37 8.98
C THR A 7 6.98 -47.17 10.48
N GLU A 8 8.02 -46.40 10.85
CA GLU A 8 8.25 -46.00 12.23
C GLU A 8 6.96 -45.34 12.71
N ARG A 9 6.22 -46.04 13.57
CA ARG A 9 5.01 -45.50 14.18
C ARG A 9 5.49 -44.43 15.17
N LEU A 10 5.46 -43.18 14.73
CA LEU A 10 5.70 -42.02 15.58
C LEU A 10 4.86 -42.18 16.86
N SER A 11 5.50 -42.02 18.01
CA SER A 11 4.77 -41.88 19.27
C SER A 11 3.94 -40.60 19.24
N LEU A 12 2.85 -40.54 20.02
CA LEU A 12 2.02 -39.34 20.13
C LEU A 12 2.84 -38.10 20.49
N ARG A 13 3.85 -38.25 21.34
CA ARG A 13 4.78 -37.17 21.71
C ARG A 13 5.56 -36.66 20.49
N GLN A 14 6.15 -37.57 19.70
CA GLN A 14 6.89 -37.18 18.49
C GLN A 14 5.99 -36.51 17.46
N ALA A 15 4.77 -37.01 17.27
CA ALA A 15 3.79 -36.38 16.37
C ALA A 15 3.38 -34.99 16.86
N PHE A 16 3.21 -34.80 18.16
CA PHE A 16 2.91 -33.51 18.77
C PHE A 16 4.05 -32.51 18.61
N ASP A 17 5.29 -32.91 18.90
CA ASP A 17 6.47 -32.03 18.78
C ASP A 17 6.70 -31.59 17.32
N LEU A 18 6.53 -32.51 16.36
CA LEU A 18 6.61 -32.18 14.93
C LEU A 18 5.54 -31.17 14.51
N GLU A 19 4.30 -31.34 14.97
CA GLU A 19 3.21 -30.41 14.67
C GLU A 19 3.44 -29.04 15.33
N LEU A 20 3.97 -29.00 16.55
CA LEU A 20 4.33 -27.77 17.23
C LEU A 20 5.39 -26.99 16.45
N HIS A 21 6.48 -27.67 16.03
CA HIS A 21 7.52 -27.08 15.21
C HIS A 21 7.00 -26.60 13.86
N ARG A 22 6.11 -27.36 13.21
CA ARG A 22 5.48 -26.96 11.95
C ARG A 22 4.69 -25.66 12.12
N ARG A 23 3.85 -25.56 13.15
CA ARG A 23 3.05 -24.36 13.42
C ARG A 23 3.92 -23.16 13.78
N GLU A 24 4.99 -23.37 14.55
CA GLU A 24 5.93 -22.31 14.87
C GLU A 24 6.65 -21.80 13.62
N ALA A 25 7.12 -22.70 12.76
CA ALA A 25 7.73 -22.34 11.48
C ALA A 25 6.74 -21.58 10.57
N GLU A 26 5.49 -22.03 10.48
CA GLU A 26 4.43 -21.35 9.73
C GLU A 26 4.13 -19.95 10.30
N ARG A 27 4.11 -19.78 11.62
CA ARG A 27 3.92 -18.49 12.27
C ARG A 27 5.06 -17.53 11.91
N LEU A 28 6.31 -17.98 12.07
CA LEU A 28 7.49 -17.17 11.75
C LEU A 28 7.53 -16.78 10.27
N ALA A 29 7.18 -17.70 9.37
CA ALA A 29 7.13 -17.41 7.94
C ALA A 29 6.08 -16.35 7.59
N ARG A 30 4.91 -16.37 8.24
CA ARG A 30 3.87 -15.34 8.06
C ARG A 30 4.34 -13.99 8.59
N GLU A 31 4.93 -13.94 9.78
CA GLU A 31 5.47 -12.72 10.37
C GLU A 31 6.57 -12.09 9.50
N GLU A 32 7.43 -12.91 8.89
CA GLU A 32 8.45 -12.43 7.96
C GLU A 32 7.83 -11.87 6.68
N THR A 33 6.83 -12.56 6.13
CA THR A 33 6.12 -12.11 4.93
C THR A 33 5.39 -10.78 5.18
N GLU A 34 4.71 -10.66 6.32
CA GLU A 34 4.02 -9.42 6.73
C GLU A 34 5.01 -8.27 6.92
N ARG A 35 6.17 -8.53 7.52
CA ARG A 35 7.23 -7.53 7.69
C ARG A 35 7.77 -7.07 6.34
N ALA A 36 8.11 -8.00 5.46
CA ALA A 36 8.59 -7.71 4.12
C ALA A 36 7.57 -6.89 3.32
N GLN A 37 6.28 -7.20 3.46
CA GLN A 37 5.22 -6.45 2.80
C GLN A 37 5.11 -5.02 3.32
N GLN A 38 5.14 -4.82 4.65
CA GLN A 38 5.12 -3.47 5.23
C GLN A 38 6.32 -2.63 4.79
N GLU A 39 7.50 -3.25 4.68
CA GLU A 39 8.70 -2.57 4.19
C GLU A 39 8.56 -2.20 2.71
N ALA A 40 8.01 -3.09 1.88
CA ALA A 40 7.72 -2.83 0.47
C ALA A 40 6.70 -1.69 0.29
N ASP A 41 5.61 -1.68 1.08
CA ASP A 41 4.57 -0.64 1.02
C ASP A 41 5.15 0.73 1.44
N HIS A 42 6.00 0.76 2.47
CA HIS A 42 6.72 1.98 2.87
C HIS A 42 7.69 2.47 1.79
N ALA A 43 8.43 1.55 1.16
CA ALA A 43 9.34 1.87 0.07
C ALA A 43 8.58 2.43 -1.14
N ALA A 44 7.43 1.85 -1.49
CA ALA A 44 6.58 2.32 -2.58
C ALA A 44 6.02 3.72 -2.30
N ALA A 45 5.51 3.98 -1.09
CA ALA A 45 5.08 5.33 -0.68
C ALA A 45 6.23 6.35 -0.75
N SER A 46 7.44 5.92 -0.35
CA SER A 46 8.62 6.76 -0.41
C SER A 46 9.04 7.09 -1.85
N ALA A 47 9.00 6.10 -2.74
CA ALA A 47 9.31 6.25 -4.15
C ALA A 47 8.31 7.17 -4.87
N LEU A 48 7.00 7.00 -4.62
CA LEU A 48 5.98 7.86 -5.20
C LEU A 48 6.14 9.32 -4.76
N TYR A 49 6.41 9.55 -3.47
CA TYR A 49 6.67 10.91 -2.97
C TYR A 49 7.89 11.53 -3.63
N ALA A 50 8.99 10.78 -3.76
CA ALA A 50 10.20 11.26 -4.42
C ALA A 50 9.89 11.68 -5.87
N ALA A 51 9.20 10.84 -6.63
CA ALA A 51 8.81 11.13 -8.02
C ALA A 51 7.94 12.41 -8.13
N LEU A 52 6.99 12.61 -7.21
CA LEU A 52 6.17 13.82 -7.20
C LEU A 52 6.95 15.07 -6.76
N ALA A 53 7.96 14.91 -5.90
CA ALA A 53 8.79 16.00 -5.39
C ALA A 53 9.87 16.46 -6.38
N GLU A 54 10.09 15.73 -7.48
CA GLU A 54 11.08 16.09 -8.51
C GLU A 54 10.73 17.39 -9.24
N ASP A 55 9.44 17.77 -9.29
CA ASP A 55 8.97 18.99 -9.96
C ASP A 55 8.21 19.92 -8.99
N PRO A 56 8.95 20.62 -8.11
CA PRO A 56 8.33 21.53 -7.14
C PRO A 56 7.69 22.76 -7.80
N ASP A 57 8.15 23.16 -8.98
CA ASP A 57 7.61 24.29 -9.74
C ASP A 57 6.19 23.95 -10.22
N PHE A 58 5.98 22.77 -10.80
CA PHE A 58 4.65 22.29 -11.16
C PHE A 58 3.70 22.23 -9.95
N LEU A 59 4.18 21.73 -8.80
CA LEU A 59 3.38 21.71 -7.57
C LEU A 59 2.98 23.13 -7.15
N GLY A 60 3.91 24.09 -7.22
CA GLY A 60 3.67 25.49 -6.93
C GLY A 60 2.66 26.15 -7.87
N GLU A 61 2.85 25.98 -9.18
CA GLU A 61 1.95 26.51 -10.23
C GLU A 61 0.51 26.00 -10.08
N ARG A 62 0.36 24.75 -9.63
CA ARG A 62 -0.95 24.11 -9.40
C ARG A 62 -1.50 24.31 -7.99
N GLY A 63 -0.81 25.04 -7.11
CA GLY A 63 -1.24 25.26 -5.73
C GLY A 63 -1.31 23.97 -4.89
N LEU A 64 -0.52 22.96 -5.24
CA LEU A 64 -0.49 21.65 -4.60
C LEU A 64 0.53 21.64 -3.47
N LYS A 65 0.12 21.09 -2.32
CA LYS A 65 1.01 20.77 -1.20
C LYS A 65 1.22 19.27 -1.15
N LEU A 66 2.46 18.85 -1.33
CA LEU A 66 2.85 17.44 -1.24
C LEU A 66 3.23 17.09 0.20
N ASP A 67 2.57 16.07 0.75
CA ASP A 67 2.84 15.53 2.09
C ASP A 67 2.89 13.99 2.05
N ARG A 68 3.51 13.39 3.07
CA ARG A 68 3.64 11.93 3.20
C ARG A 68 3.54 11.48 4.64
N THR A 69 2.78 10.42 4.85
CA THR A 69 2.82 9.58 6.06
C THR A 69 3.50 8.25 5.74
N ARG A 70 3.70 7.38 6.73
CA ARG A 70 4.42 6.11 6.55
C ARG A 70 4.00 5.30 5.31
N TYR A 71 2.69 5.27 5.03
CA TYR A 71 2.14 4.47 3.93
C TYR A 71 1.23 5.28 3.00
N ALA A 72 1.23 6.62 3.10
CA ALA A 72 0.39 7.44 2.23
C ALA A 72 1.14 8.64 1.68
N VAL A 73 0.86 8.97 0.42
CA VAL A 73 1.26 10.22 -0.23
C VAL A 73 0.01 11.05 -0.48
N ILE A 74 0.07 12.34 -0.16
CA ILE A 74 -1.07 13.26 -0.20
C ILE A 74 -0.68 14.46 -1.05
N LEU A 75 -1.53 14.78 -2.04
CA LEU A 75 -1.52 16.05 -2.75
C LEU A 75 -2.72 16.86 -2.27
N ASP A 76 -2.45 17.90 -1.48
CA ASP A 76 -3.46 18.76 -0.90
C ASP A 76 -3.60 20.05 -1.72
N HIS A 77 -4.81 20.30 -2.22
CA HIS A 77 -5.19 21.55 -2.87
C HIS A 77 -6.25 22.26 -2.01
N GLU A 78 -6.51 23.54 -2.27
CA GLU A 78 -7.61 24.25 -1.59
C GLU A 78 -8.97 23.61 -1.88
N ALA A 79 -9.21 23.25 -3.14
CA ALA A 79 -10.48 22.71 -3.62
C ALA A 79 -10.63 21.19 -3.49
N PHE A 80 -9.56 20.42 -3.42
CA PHE A 80 -9.60 18.96 -3.40
C PHE A 80 -8.39 18.36 -2.67
N ARG A 81 -8.43 17.05 -2.43
CA ARG A 81 -7.30 16.28 -1.90
C ARG A 81 -7.20 14.98 -2.67
N LEU A 82 -6.01 14.70 -3.20
CA LEU A 82 -5.67 13.39 -3.72
C LEU A 82 -4.82 12.64 -2.67
N ARG A 83 -5.08 11.35 -2.50
CA ARG A 83 -4.31 10.49 -1.59
C ARG A 83 -4.08 9.15 -2.23
N ALA A 84 -2.82 8.70 -2.23
CA ALA A 84 -2.43 7.31 -2.51
C ALA A 84 -2.02 6.65 -1.19
N TYR A 85 -2.65 5.54 -0.82
CA TYR A 85 -2.34 4.75 0.37
C TYR A 85 -1.91 3.35 -0.01
N PHE A 86 -0.73 2.93 0.43
CA PHE A 86 -0.13 1.64 0.13
C PHE A 86 -0.43 0.64 1.24
N GLU A 87 -0.99 -0.50 0.86
CA GLU A 87 -1.28 -1.61 1.77
C GLU A 87 -1.35 -2.90 0.97
N ALA A 88 -0.72 -3.96 1.50
CA ALA A 88 -0.77 -5.29 0.92
C ALA A 88 -0.30 -5.35 -0.55
N GLY A 89 0.67 -4.50 -0.92
CA GLY A 89 1.28 -4.47 -2.25
C GLY A 89 0.47 -3.69 -3.29
N GLU A 90 -0.62 -3.05 -2.88
CA GLU A 90 -1.45 -2.21 -3.74
C GLU A 90 -1.52 -0.78 -3.21
N ALA A 91 -1.74 0.17 -4.12
CA ALA A 91 -2.03 1.54 -3.79
C ALA A 91 -3.52 1.82 -4.01
N SER A 92 -4.24 2.22 -2.96
CA SER A 92 -5.58 2.79 -3.03
C SER A 92 -5.47 4.30 -3.25
N ILE A 93 -5.88 4.77 -4.43
CA ILE A 93 -5.85 6.18 -4.82
C ILE A 93 -7.25 6.76 -4.73
N THR A 94 -7.38 7.90 -4.08
CA THR A 94 -8.66 8.58 -3.84
C THR A 94 -8.58 10.06 -4.18
N SER A 95 -9.70 10.62 -4.68
CA SER A 95 -9.94 12.07 -4.78
C SER A 95 -11.10 12.45 -3.87
N ALA A 96 -10.89 13.43 -3.00
CA ALA A 96 -11.93 14.02 -2.16
C ALA A 96 -12.11 15.51 -2.53
N ASP A 97 -13.36 15.92 -2.74
CA ASP A 97 -13.70 17.32 -3.01
C ASP A 97 -13.90 18.08 -1.70
N LYS A 98 -13.19 19.20 -1.54
CA LYS A 98 -13.30 20.08 -0.38
C LYS A 98 -14.31 21.20 -0.60
N ARG A 99 -14.69 21.49 -1.85
CA ARG A 99 -15.60 22.60 -2.20
C ARG A 99 -16.99 22.43 -1.58
N THR A 100 -17.46 21.19 -1.49
CA THR A 100 -18.78 20.85 -0.93
C THR A 100 -18.70 20.19 0.44
N ALA A 101 -17.50 20.15 1.05
CA ALA A 101 -17.26 19.49 2.32
C ALA A 101 -17.76 20.38 3.47
N THR A 102 -18.96 20.11 3.98
CA THR A 102 -19.48 20.76 5.21
C THR A 102 -18.88 20.16 6.49
N THR A 103 -18.13 19.06 6.38
CA THR A 103 -17.39 18.40 7.46
C THR A 103 -15.95 18.11 7.03
N PRO A 104 -15.00 18.02 7.98
CA PRO A 104 -13.56 17.80 7.69
C PRO A 104 -13.23 16.44 7.06
N THR A 105 -14.21 15.56 6.90
CA THR A 105 -14.10 14.23 6.27
C THR A 105 -15.13 14.12 5.13
N ALA A 106 -14.81 14.72 3.99
CA ALA A 106 -15.57 14.49 2.76
C ALA A 106 -15.34 13.05 2.25
N ALA A 107 -16.41 12.37 1.85
CA ALA A 107 -16.32 11.07 1.21
C ALA A 107 -15.58 11.17 -0.15
N PRO A 108 -14.75 10.18 -0.51
CA PRO A 108 -14.04 10.20 -1.78
C PRO A 108 -15.01 10.16 -2.96
N ARG A 109 -14.82 11.06 -3.92
CA ARG A 109 -15.59 11.10 -5.17
C ARG A 109 -15.13 10.08 -6.19
N LYS A 110 -13.82 9.83 -6.21
CA LYS A 110 -13.17 8.87 -7.11
C LYS A 110 -12.25 7.99 -6.29
N GLN A 111 -12.21 6.72 -6.67
CA GLN A 111 -11.28 5.75 -6.12
C GLN A 111 -10.82 4.81 -7.22
N ALA A 112 -9.54 4.47 -7.21
CA ALA A 112 -8.95 3.46 -8.07
C ALA A 112 -7.81 2.76 -7.32
N VAL A 113 -7.35 1.64 -7.87
CA VAL A 113 -6.26 0.84 -7.29
C VAL A 113 -5.16 0.68 -8.31
N ALA A 114 -3.90 0.75 -7.87
CA ALA A 114 -2.73 0.45 -8.67
C ALA A 114 -1.88 -0.64 -8.00
N SER A 115 -1.30 -1.53 -8.80
CA SER A 115 -0.36 -2.55 -8.35
C SER A 115 1.10 -2.09 -8.41
N SER A 116 1.36 -0.82 -8.72
CA SER A 116 2.72 -0.27 -8.82
C SER A 116 2.76 1.23 -8.57
N VAL A 117 3.94 1.74 -8.25
CA VAL A 117 4.21 3.19 -8.10
C VAL A 117 3.90 3.94 -9.39
N ALA A 118 4.28 3.40 -10.55
CA ALA A 118 4.01 4.02 -11.84
C ALA A 118 2.49 4.11 -12.12
N GLY A 119 1.75 3.03 -11.90
CA GLY A 119 0.28 3.06 -12.04
C GLY A 119 -0.39 4.01 -11.06
N ALA A 120 0.14 4.14 -9.84
CA ALA A 120 -0.36 5.11 -8.87
C ALA A 120 -0.11 6.56 -9.35
N LEU A 121 1.04 6.83 -9.96
CA LEU A 121 1.36 8.12 -10.56
C LEU A 121 0.42 8.45 -11.73
N ASP A 122 0.16 7.49 -12.62
CA ASP A 122 -0.75 7.66 -13.75
C ASP A 122 -2.17 8.01 -13.28
N ILE A 123 -2.68 7.29 -12.28
CA ILE A 123 -4.02 7.55 -11.72
C ILE A 123 -4.06 8.90 -11.01
N LEU A 124 -3.02 9.28 -10.26
CA LEU A 124 -2.94 10.61 -9.64
C LEU A 124 -2.94 11.71 -10.70
N ALA A 125 -2.21 11.55 -11.79
CA ALA A 125 -2.21 12.50 -12.90
C ALA A 125 -3.58 12.62 -13.55
N GLN A 126 -4.28 11.49 -13.77
CA GLN A 126 -5.65 11.50 -14.29
C GLN A 126 -6.60 12.23 -13.34
N PHE A 127 -6.57 11.91 -12.04
CA PHE A 127 -7.44 12.58 -11.06
C PHE A 127 -7.12 14.07 -10.97
N LEU A 128 -5.84 14.45 -11.01
CA LEU A 128 -5.43 15.86 -11.01
C LEU A 128 -5.95 16.60 -12.23
N ALA A 129 -5.86 16.01 -13.42
CA ALA A 129 -6.38 16.59 -14.65
C ALA A 129 -7.90 16.77 -14.60
N ASP A 130 -8.62 15.79 -14.05
CA ASP A 130 -10.08 15.90 -13.91
C ASP A 130 -10.53 16.96 -12.91
N GLU A 131 -9.75 17.18 -11.83
CA GLU A 131 -10.06 18.17 -10.79
C GLU A 131 -9.63 19.60 -11.17
N SER A 132 -8.67 19.71 -12.10
CA SER A 132 -8.12 20.96 -12.61
C SER A 132 -8.75 21.28 -13.97
N PRO A 133 -9.94 21.92 -14.03
CA PRO A 133 -10.49 22.33 -15.32
C PRO A 133 -9.46 23.23 -16.02
N SER A 134 -9.12 22.87 -17.25
CA SER A 134 -8.22 23.63 -18.12
C SER A 134 -8.59 25.12 -18.09
N CYS A 135 -7.61 25.97 -17.77
CA CYS A 135 -7.69 27.40 -18.07
C CYS A 135 -7.88 27.63 -19.57
#